data_AF-A0A3P9MZP9-F1
#
_entry.id   AF-A0A3P9MZP9-F1
#
_cell.length_a   1.000
_cell.length_b   1.000
_cell.length_c   1.000
_cell.angle_alpha   90.00
_cell.angle_beta   90.00
_cell.angle_gamma   90.00
#
_symmetry.space_group_name_H-M   'P 1'
#
loop_
_entity.id
_entity.type
_entity.pdbx_description
1 polymer ?
#
loop_
_entity_poly.entity_id
_entity_poly.type
_entity_poly.pdbx_seq_one_letter_code
_entity_poly.pdbx_strand_id
1 'polypeptide(L)'
;MSDAEEVEQVEAVEVEVVQEVEVAPEAAPEPEAQPEPEPEPVVEPEPEPVAEPEPEPEPEPLIEPEEEKPKFKPSAPKIPDGDKVDFDDIQKKRQNKDLMELQALIDAHFECRKKEEEELIALKERIEKRRAERAEQQRVRAEKDKERQARREEERRIREETDAKKKADEEAKKKSALSGMGSNYSSHLQKADQKRGGKKETEREKKKKILAARRKALNIDHLSEDKLKEKINEFSDWMRQLESEKFDHMERLKLQKYEQQERCRSPPQKVDRLNPRVLANQTAITMDTRRMKQITLWRRLHL
;
A
#
# COMPACT_ATOMS: atom_id res chain seq x y z
N MET A 1 9.11 36.17 -75.20
CA MET A 1 9.26 34.90 -74.47
C MET A 1 8.74 35.17 -73.07
N SER A 2 7.42 35.17 -72.82
CA SER A 2 6.34 34.41 -73.49
C SER A 2 6.51 32.91 -73.29
N ASP A 3 6.02 32.41 -72.15
CA ASP A 3 4.91 31.44 -71.99
C ASP A 3 4.66 31.31 -70.47
N ALA A 4 3.47 31.61 -69.94
CA ALA A 4 2.19 30.88 -70.00
C ALA A 4 2.13 29.77 -68.94
N GLU A 5 1.54 30.06 -67.78
CA GLU A 5 0.26 29.50 -67.28
C GLU A 5 0.49 28.22 -66.46
N GLU A 6 -0.32 27.84 -65.46
CA GLU A 6 -1.75 28.08 -65.25
C GLU A 6 -2.10 28.33 -63.76
N VAL A 7 -3.28 28.89 -63.50
CA VAL A 7 -3.79 29.29 -62.17
C VAL A 7 -5.15 28.66 -61.95
N GLU A 8 -5.41 28.11 -60.77
CA GLU A 8 -6.80 27.94 -60.33
C GLU A 8 -6.99 28.24 -58.82
N GLN A 9 -8.03 29.01 -58.53
CA GLN A 9 -8.50 29.46 -57.21
C GLN A 9 -9.95 28.98 -57.00
N VAL A 10 -10.47 29.23 -55.78
CA VAL A 10 -11.88 29.10 -55.31
C VAL A 10 -12.36 27.66 -55.04
N GLU A 11 -13.31 27.39 -54.15
CA GLU A 11 -13.94 28.23 -53.11
C GLU A 11 -14.26 27.40 -51.85
N ALA A 12 -14.84 28.03 -50.82
CA ALA A 12 -15.40 27.36 -49.65
C ALA A 12 -16.90 27.09 -49.83
N VAL A 13 -17.40 25.96 -49.32
CA VAL A 13 -18.84 25.74 -49.10
C VAL A 13 -19.05 25.05 -47.74
N GLU A 14 -19.78 25.73 -46.86
CA GLU A 14 -20.34 25.15 -45.63
C GLU A 14 -21.64 24.39 -45.98
N VAL A 15 -21.87 23.22 -45.40
CA VAL A 15 -23.22 22.65 -45.31
C VAL A 15 -23.45 22.09 -43.90
N GLU A 16 -24.33 22.76 -43.18
CA GLU A 16 -24.90 22.36 -41.90
C GLU A 16 -26.13 21.47 -42.16
N VAL A 17 -26.20 20.28 -41.57
CA VAL A 17 -27.45 19.50 -41.48
C VAL A 17 -27.61 18.96 -40.06
N VAL A 18 -28.67 19.43 -39.40
CA VAL A 18 -29.16 18.95 -38.10
C VAL A 18 -30.39 18.09 -38.36
N GLN A 19 -30.46 16.88 -37.79
CA GLN A 19 -31.76 16.30 -37.42
C GLN A 19 -31.67 15.27 -36.28
N GLU A 20 -32.80 15.09 -35.61
CA GLU A 20 -32.94 14.52 -34.26
C GLU A 20 -33.27 13.01 -34.23
N VAL A 21 -32.83 12.38 -33.13
CA VAL A 21 -33.55 11.42 -32.27
C VAL A 21 -34.79 10.67 -32.84
N GLU A 22 -34.72 9.33 -32.88
CA GLU A 22 -35.71 8.40 -32.28
C GLU A 22 -35.01 7.04 -31.99
N VAL A 23 -35.01 6.57 -30.73
CA VAL A 23 -35.83 5.47 -30.16
C VAL A 23 -35.40 4.05 -30.57
N ALA A 24 -35.15 3.21 -29.56
CA ALA A 24 -34.68 1.83 -29.70
C ALA A 24 -35.79 0.87 -30.18
N PRO A 25 -35.39 -0.30 -30.72
CA PRO A 25 -35.77 -1.51 -30.00
C PRO A 25 -34.62 -2.49 -29.74
N GLU A 26 -34.66 -3.05 -28.53
CA GLU A 26 -34.29 -4.40 -28.12
C GLU A 26 -33.79 -5.36 -29.21
N ALA A 27 -32.52 -5.76 -29.12
CA ALA A 27 -31.94 -6.90 -29.84
C ALA A 27 -31.29 -7.87 -28.85
N ALA A 28 -31.45 -9.17 -29.14
CA ALA A 28 -31.11 -10.30 -28.27
C ALA A 28 -29.60 -10.38 -27.90
N PRO A 29 -29.25 -11.05 -26.79
CA PRO A 29 -27.86 -11.13 -26.32
C PRO A 29 -26.91 -11.80 -27.32
N GLU A 30 -25.68 -11.29 -27.39
CA GLU A 30 -24.57 -11.99 -28.03
C GLU A 30 -24.36 -13.37 -27.37
N PRO A 31 -23.98 -14.40 -28.15
CA PRO A 31 -23.75 -15.73 -27.62
C PRO A 31 -22.64 -15.70 -26.58
N GLU A 32 -22.86 -16.39 -25.47
CA GLU A 32 -21.89 -16.54 -24.39
C GLU A 32 -20.53 -16.96 -24.96
N ALA A 33 -19.51 -16.15 -24.72
CA ALA A 33 -18.14 -16.57 -24.95
C ALA A 33 -17.91 -17.82 -24.11
N GLN A 34 -17.66 -18.95 -24.80
CA GLN A 34 -17.32 -20.21 -24.16
C GLN A 34 -16.18 -19.93 -23.17
N PRO A 35 -16.26 -20.43 -21.91
CA PRO A 35 -15.16 -20.26 -20.99
C PRO A 35 -13.90 -20.86 -21.64
N GLU A 36 -12.82 -20.08 -21.68
CA GLU A 36 -11.49 -20.65 -21.90
C GLU A 36 -11.35 -21.84 -20.93
N PRO A 37 -10.81 -22.99 -21.38
CA PRO A 37 -10.61 -24.12 -20.48
C PRO A 37 -9.80 -23.62 -19.29
N GLU A 38 -10.31 -23.85 -18.08
CA GLU A 38 -9.60 -23.53 -16.86
C GLU A 38 -8.16 -24.06 -16.97
N PRO A 39 -7.13 -23.31 -16.55
CA PRO A 39 -5.81 -23.89 -16.45
C PRO A 39 -5.96 -25.12 -15.56
N GLU A 40 -5.63 -26.30 -16.11
CA GLU A 40 -5.75 -27.57 -15.41
C GLU A 40 -5.20 -27.40 -14.00
N PRO A 41 -5.89 -27.90 -12.96
CA PRO A 41 -5.34 -27.84 -11.62
C PRO A 41 -3.95 -28.42 -11.71
N VAL A 42 -2.94 -27.60 -11.41
CA VAL A 42 -1.59 -28.12 -11.19
C VAL A 42 -1.79 -29.11 -10.07
N VAL A 43 -1.69 -30.39 -10.44
CA VAL A 43 -1.78 -31.50 -9.52
C VAL A 43 -0.72 -31.23 -8.47
N GLU A 44 -1.15 -30.73 -7.31
CA GLU A 44 -0.40 -31.01 -6.09
C GLU A 44 -0.18 -32.51 -6.15
N PRO A 45 1.08 -32.98 -6.15
CA PRO A 45 1.29 -34.42 -6.06
C PRO A 45 0.44 -34.89 -4.90
N GLU A 46 -0.38 -35.91 -5.12
CA GLU A 46 -1.13 -36.54 -4.03
C GLU A 46 -0.15 -36.69 -2.86
N PRO A 47 -0.56 -36.40 -1.62
CA PRO A 47 0.27 -36.79 -0.50
C PRO A 47 0.54 -38.28 -0.70
N GLU A 48 1.81 -38.63 -0.99
CA GLU A 48 2.23 -40.01 -1.19
C GLU A 48 1.58 -40.81 -0.08
N PRO A 49 0.87 -41.92 -0.40
CA PRO A 49 0.04 -42.61 0.57
C PRO A 49 0.90 -42.79 1.81
N VAL A 50 0.48 -42.16 2.92
CA VAL A 50 1.25 -42.17 4.16
C VAL A 50 1.53 -43.62 4.42
N ALA A 51 2.79 -44.00 4.25
CA ALA A 51 3.18 -45.38 4.48
C ALA A 51 2.71 -45.68 5.89
N GLU A 52 1.79 -46.63 6.02
CA GLU A 52 1.53 -47.24 7.32
C GLU A 52 2.92 -47.58 7.88
N PRO A 53 3.18 -47.29 9.17
CA PRO A 53 4.46 -47.62 9.76
C PRO A 53 4.72 -49.09 9.45
N GLU A 54 5.75 -49.33 8.63
CA GLU A 54 6.12 -50.66 8.19
C GLU A 54 6.26 -51.50 9.46
N PRO A 55 5.53 -52.64 9.57
CA PRO A 55 5.48 -53.38 10.82
C PRO A 55 6.91 -53.69 11.23
N GLU A 56 7.25 -53.40 12.50
CA GLU A 56 8.56 -53.74 13.05
C GLU A 56 8.89 -55.19 12.67
N PRO A 57 10.07 -55.47 12.10
CA PRO A 57 10.39 -56.83 11.71
C PRO A 57 10.31 -57.71 12.94
N GLU A 58 9.38 -58.67 12.92
CA GLU A 58 9.37 -59.77 13.89
C GLU A 58 10.78 -60.36 13.92
N PRO A 59 11.33 -60.68 15.10
CA PRO A 59 12.68 -61.21 15.19
C PRO A 59 12.75 -62.53 14.42
N GLU A 60 13.44 -62.53 13.28
CA GLU A 60 13.72 -63.75 12.54
C GLU A 60 14.35 -64.78 13.49
N PRO A 61 13.92 -66.05 13.43
CA PRO A 61 14.46 -67.07 14.31
C PRO A 61 15.95 -67.21 14.03
N LEU A 62 16.76 -66.99 15.06
CA LEU A 62 18.21 -67.08 15.01
C LEU A 62 18.60 -68.49 14.56
N ILE A 63 18.98 -68.62 13.30
CA ILE A 63 19.42 -69.88 12.70
C ILE A 63 20.70 -70.29 13.42
N GLU A 64 20.59 -71.27 14.30
CA GLU A 64 21.74 -71.96 14.87
C GLU A 64 22.58 -72.52 13.72
N PRO A 65 23.88 -72.18 13.60
CA PRO A 65 24.76 -72.99 12.79
C PRO A 65 24.83 -74.38 13.43
N GLU A 66 24.39 -75.42 12.71
CA GLU A 66 24.67 -76.81 13.09
C GLU A 66 26.20 -77.03 13.11
N GLU A 67 26.82 -76.82 14.27
CA GLU A 67 28.16 -77.35 14.52
C GLU A 67 28.08 -78.88 14.52
N GLU A 68 28.60 -79.49 13.45
CA GLU A 68 28.82 -80.94 13.38
C GLU A 68 29.55 -81.41 14.63
N LYS A 69 28.86 -82.21 15.48
CA LYS A 69 29.40 -82.78 16.72
C LYS A 69 30.83 -83.32 16.55
N PRO A 70 31.88 -82.64 17.06
CA PRO A 70 33.12 -83.33 17.34
C PRO A 70 32.82 -84.29 18.49
N LYS A 71 33.02 -85.60 18.28
CA LYS A 71 32.85 -86.62 19.33
C LYS A 71 33.95 -86.50 20.39
N PHE A 72 33.92 -85.42 21.18
CA PHE A 72 34.86 -85.20 22.27
C PHE A 72 34.49 -86.12 23.43
N LYS A 73 35.36 -87.09 23.68
CA LYS A 73 35.27 -87.98 24.84
C LYS A 73 35.55 -87.13 26.07
N PRO A 74 34.71 -87.11 27.11
CA PRO A 74 35.06 -86.45 28.37
C PRO A 74 36.18 -87.25 29.06
N SER A 75 37.42 -86.95 28.70
CA SER A 75 38.57 -87.33 29.51
C SER A 75 38.46 -86.53 30.81
N ALA A 76 38.15 -87.22 31.91
CA ALA A 76 37.90 -86.61 33.20
C ALA A 76 38.99 -85.57 33.54
N PRO A 77 38.64 -84.28 33.72
CA PRO A 77 39.59 -83.31 34.24
C PRO A 77 40.11 -83.83 35.58
N LYS A 78 41.43 -83.98 35.69
CA LYS A 78 42.07 -84.07 37.01
C LYS A 78 41.77 -82.74 37.68
N ILE A 79 40.82 -82.74 38.62
CA ILE A 79 40.68 -81.66 39.58
C ILE A 79 41.98 -81.68 40.40
N PRO A 80 42.83 -80.63 40.36
CA PRO A 80 43.90 -80.49 41.33
C PRO A 80 43.22 -80.20 42.67
N ASP A 81 43.48 -81.03 43.67
CA ASP A 81 42.85 -80.89 44.98
C ASP A 81 43.13 -79.52 45.61
N GLY A 82 42.06 -78.86 46.07
CA GLY A 82 42.12 -78.14 47.33
C GLY A 82 42.53 -76.68 47.33
N ASP A 83 42.54 -75.96 46.20
CA ASP A 83 42.50 -74.50 46.26
C ASP A 83 41.10 -74.09 46.76
N LYS A 84 41.05 -73.55 47.98
CA LYS A 84 39.80 -73.12 48.60
C LYS A 84 39.21 -72.01 47.74
N VAL A 85 38.03 -72.27 47.20
CA VAL A 85 37.23 -71.24 46.54
C VAL A 85 36.77 -70.28 47.62
N ASP A 86 37.55 -69.23 47.84
CA ASP A 86 37.27 -68.21 48.85
C ASP A 86 35.99 -67.47 48.46
N PHE A 87 34.89 -67.79 49.14
CA PHE A 87 33.58 -67.15 48.91
C PHE A 87 33.65 -65.62 49.08
N ASP A 88 34.53 -65.13 49.96
CA ASP A 88 34.86 -63.71 50.12
C ASP A 88 35.48 -63.10 48.86
N ASP A 89 36.33 -63.84 48.13
CA ASP A 89 36.95 -63.39 46.89
C ASP A 89 35.93 -63.39 45.73
N ILE A 90 35.04 -64.39 45.66
CA ILE A 90 33.89 -64.37 44.75
C ILE A 90 33.00 -63.15 45.02
N GLN A 91 32.68 -62.88 46.29
CA GLN A 91 31.81 -61.76 46.66
C GLN A 91 32.47 -60.40 46.37
N LYS A 92 33.78 -60.24 46.64
CA LYS A 92 34.56 -59.04 46.26
C LYS A 92 34.67 -58.87 44.75
N LYS A 93 34.93 -59.95 43.99
CA LYS A 93 34.96 -59.91 42.52
C LYS A 93 33.62 -59.52 41.92
N ARG A 94 32.51 -60.03 42.48
CA ARG A 94 31.17 -59.60 42.11
C ARG A 94 30.96 -58.10 42.42
N GLN A 95 31.23 -57.65 43.64
CA GLN A 95 31.09 -56.23 44.00
C GLN A 95 31.93 -55.31 43.12
N ASN A 96 33.17 -55.69 42.80
CA ASN A 96 34.03 -54.94 41.88
C ASN A 96 33.48 -54.93 40.45
N LYS A 97 32.92 -56.06 39.95
CA LYS A 97 32.25 -56.10 38.65
C LYS A 97 31.04 -55.16 38.64
N ASP A 98 30.16 -55.28 39.65
CA ASP A 98 28.95 -54.48 39.79
C ASP A 98 29.30 -52.97 39.84
N LEU A 99 30.37 -52.59 40.56
CA LEU A 99 30.88 -51.20 40.60
C LEU A 99 31.45 -50.72 39.25
N MET A 100 32.21 -51.56 38.53
CA MET A 100 32.72 -51.21 37.20
C MET A 100 31.61 -51.11 36.15
N GLU A 101 30.60 -51.98 36.24
CA GLU A 101 29.43 -51.99 35.36
C GLU A 101 28.55 -50.76 35.61
N LEU A 102 28.34 -50.36 36.87
CA LEU A 102 27.69 -49.11 37.23
C LEU A 102 28.46 -47.88 36.72
N GLN A 103 29.79 -47.84 36.87
CA GLN A 103 30.60 -46.74 36.32
C GLN A 103 30.49 -46.67 34.79
N ALA A 104 30.58 -47.81 34.09
CA ALA A 104 30.43 -47.87 32.64
C ALA A 104 29.04 -47.43 32.16
N LEU A 105 27.97 -47.77 32.90
CA LEU A 105 26.60 -47.30 32.62
C LEU A 105 26.44 -45.79 32.83
N ILE A 106 27.06 -45.24 33.87
CA ILE A 106 27.08 -43.79 34.15
C ILE A 106 27.79 -43.05 33.00
N ASP A 107 28.99 -43.49 32.63
CA ASP A 107 29.78 -42.86 31.57
C ASP A 107 29.10 -42.99 30.21
N ALA A 108 28.51 -44.16 29.91
CA ALA A 108 27.72 -44.36 28.69
C ALA A 108 26.48 -43.45 28.64
N HIS A 109 25.78 -43.22 29.76
CA HIS A 109 24.63 -42.32 29.79
C HIS A 109 25.04 -40.86 29.51
N PHE A 110 26.12 -40.39 30.14
CA PHE A 110 26.63 -39.04 29.92
C PHE A 110 27.16 -38.83 28.50
N GLU A 111 27.91 -39.78 27.95
CA GLU A 111 28.42 -39.68 26.57
C GLU A 111 27.31 -39.82 25.52
N CYS A 112 26.24 -40.59 25.79
CA CYS A 112 25.05 -40.64 24.94
C CYS A 112 24.33 -39.27 24.93
N ARG A 113 23.97 -38.76 26.11
CA ARG A 113 23.34 -37.45 26.28
C ARG A 113 24.14 -36.32 25.64
N LYS A 114 25.45 -36.31 25.83
CA LYS A 114 26.35 -35.28 25.28
C LYS A 114 26.38 -35.30 23.75
N LYS A 115 26.41 -36.48 23.13
CA LYS A 115 26.34 -36.61 21.65
C LYS A 115 24.98 -36.14 21.13
N GLU A 116 23.89 -36.55 21.77
CA GLU A 116 22.54 -36.08 21.45
C GLU A 116 22.42 -34.55 21.57
N GLU A 117 22.99 -33.95 22.62
CA GLU A 117 23.01 -32.50 22.82
C GLU A 117 23.87 -31.78 21.77
N GLU A 118 25.06 -32.29 21.45
CA GLU A 118 25.93 -31.75 20.39
C GLU A 118 25.26 -31.83 19.01
N GLU A 119 24.58 -32.93 18.68
CA GLU A 119 23.81 -33.09 17.44
C GLU A 119 22.60 -32.14 17.38
N LEU A 120 21.86 -31.99 18.49
CA LEU A 120 20.75 -31.04 18.58
C LEU A 120 21.21 -29.59 18.46
N ILE A 121 22.37 -29.24 19.00
CA ILE A 121 23.00 -27.92 18.84
C ILE A 121 23.38 -27.71 17.36
N ALA A 122 24.12 -28.64 16.75
CA ALA A 122 24.53 -28.55 15.35
C ALA A 122 23.33 -28.48 14.38
N LEU A 123 22.22 -29.16 14.69
CA LEU A 123 20.98 -29.08 13.92
C LEU A 123 20.29 -27.71 14.09
N LYS A 124 20.21 -27.18 15.32
CA LYS A 124 19.69 -25.83 15.60
C LYS A 124 20.50 -24.76 14.87
N GLU A 125 21.83 -24.80 14.95
CA GLU A 125 22.73 -23.90 14.23
C GLU A 125 22.51 -23.98 12.71
N ARG A 126 22.33 -25.18 12.14
CA ARG A 126 22.04 -25.35 10.70
C ARG A 126 20.65 -24.82 10.30
N ILE A 127 19.67 -24.83 11.20
CA ILE A 127 18.35 -24.22 10.99
C ILE A 127 18.45 -22.70 11.10
N GLU A 128 19.15 -22.19 12.12
CA GLU A 128 19.35 -20.77 12.37
C GLU A 128 20.15 -20.11 11.24
N LYS A 129 21.24 -20.73 10.78
CA LYS A 129 22.00 -20.30 9.60
C LYS A 129 21.10 -20.17 8.37
N ARG A 130 20.25 -21.16 8.09
CA ARG A 130 19.27 -21.11 6.98
C ARG A 130 18.19 -20.05 7.19
N ARG A 131 17.82 -19.71 8.43
CA ARG A 131 16.90 -18.60 8.74
C ARG A 131 17.58 -17.24 8.53
N ALA A 132 18.79 -17.07 9.03
CA ALA A 132 19.62 -15.88 8.84
C ALA A 132 19.87 -15.62 7.34
N GLU A 133 20.23 -16.64 6.57
CA GLU A 133 20.44 -16.51 5.12
C GLU A 133 19.17 -16.06 4.38
N ARG A 134 18.00 -16.63 4.69
CA ARG A 134 16.72 -16.14 4.10
C ARG A 134 16.43 -14.69 4.49
N ALA A 135 16.67 -14.31 5.75
CA ALA A 135 16.48 -12.94 6.23
C ALA A 135 17.46 -11.97 5.54
N GLU A 136 18.72 -12.37 5.33
CA GLU A 136 19.72 -11.61 4.60
C GLU A 136 19.35 -11.47 3.12
N GLN A 137 18.94 -12.55 2.45
CA GLN A 137 18.42 -12.47 1.08
C GLN A 137 17.21 -11.53 0.96
N GLN A 138 16.30 -11.51 1.95
CA GLN A 138 15.19 -10.55 1.99
C GLN A 138 15.69 -9.12 2.21
N ARG A 139 16.66 -8.89 3.10
CA ARG A 139 17.29 -7.57 3.31
C ARG A 139 17.98 -7.06 2.05
N VAL A 140 18.78 -7.89 1.37
CA VAL A 140 19.48 -7.52 0.14
C VAL A 140 18.50 -7.22 -1.00
N ARG A 141 17.39 -7.97 -1.12
CA ARG A 141 16.31 -7.64 -2.08
C ARG A 141 15.66 -6.30 -1.74
N ALA A 142 15.26 -6.08 -0.48
CA ALA A 142 14.65 -4.84 -0.03
C ALA A 142 15.59 -3.62 -0.15
N GLU A 143 16.88 -3.81 0.08
CA GLU A 143 17.91 -2.77 -0.07
C GLU A 143 18.12 -2.40 -1.53
N LYS A 144 18.25 -3.38 -2.44
CA LYS A 144 18.31 -3.13 -3.89
C LYS A 144 17.03 -2.47 -4.42
N ASP A 145 15.87 -2.81 -3.87
CA ASP A 145 14.61 -2.17 -4.26
C ASP A 145 14.53 -0.72 -3.77
N LYS A 146 14.96 -0.47 -2.52
CA LYS A 146 15.08 0.86 -1.93
C LYS A 146 16.13 1.71 -2.65
N GLU A 147 17.26 1.14 -3.06
CA GLU A 147 18.29 1.82 -3.87
C GLU A 147 17.72 2.20 -5.25
N ARG A 148 17.01 1.28 -5.92
CA ARG A 148 16.35 1.57 -7.20
C ARG A 148 15.24 2.62 -7.06
N GLN A 149 14.58 2.73 -5.91
CA GLN A 149 13.63 3.82 -5.63
C GLN A 149 14.37 5.14 -5.36
N ALA A 150 15.34 5.12 -4.44
CA ALA A 150 16.15 6.27 -4.08
C ALA A 150 16.87 6.89 -5.28
N ARG A 151 17.41 6.09 -6.20
CA ARG A 151 18.02 6.59 -7.45
C ARG A 151 17.01 7.32 -8.35
N ARG A 152 15.77 6.83 -8.47
CA ARG A 152 14.71 7.49 -9.25
C ARG A 152 14.20 8.76 -8.55
N GLU A 153 14.14 8.76 -7.23
CA GLU A 153 13.76 9.91 -6.42
C GLU A 153 14.86 10.98 -6.41
N GLU A 154 16.13 10.58 -6.38
CA GLU A 154 17.28 11.49 -6.47
C GLU A 154 17.45 12.06 -7.88
N GLU A 155 17.31 11.26 -8.94
CA GLU A 155 17.28 11.77 -10.32
C GLU A 155 16.13 12.77 -10.50
N ARG A 156 14.95 12.47 -9.94
CA ARG A 156 13.82 13.41 -9.90
C ARG A 156 14.16 14.65 -9.07
N ARG A 157 14.78 14.52 -7.89
CA ARG A 157 15.16 15.64 -7.02
C ARG A 157 16.18 16.55 -7.72
N ILE A 158 17.19 16.01 -8.39
CA ILE A 158 18.18 16.77 -9.16
C ILE A 158 17.51 17.46 -10.35
N ARG A 159 16.56 16.81 -11.03
CA ARG A 159 15.78 17.44 -12.09
C ARG A 159 14.88 18.57 -11.58
N GLU A 160 14.18 18.35 -10.48
CA GLU A 160 13.35 19.34 -9.81
C GLU A 160 14.19 20.50 -9.27
N GLU A 161 15.39 20.24 -8.73
CA GLU A 161 16.33 21.27 -8.26
C GLU A 161 16.93 22.08 -9.41
N THR A 162 17.32 21.44 -10.52
CA THR A 162 17.83 22.17 -11.70
C THR A 162 16.74 22.95 -12.43
N ASP A 163 15.51 22.43 -12.53
CA ASP A 163 14.39 23.17 -13.11
C ASP A 163 13.86 24.25 -12.15
N ALA A 164 13.90 24.05 -10.83
CA ALA A 164 13.63 25.10 -9.85
C ALA A 164 14.69 26.21 -9.88
N LYS A 165 15.97 25.87 -10.02
CA LYS A 165 17.06 26.84 -10.17
C LYS A 165 16.93 27.64 -11.47
N LYS A 166 16.71 26.96 -12.62
CA LYS A 166 16.41 27.65 -13.90
C LYS A 166 15.17 28.54 -13.79
N LYS A 167 14.11 28.08 -13.12
CA LYS A 167 12.90 28.88 -12.89
C LYS A 167 13.18 30.08 -11.98
N ALA A 168 13.99 29.94 -10.94
CA ALA A 168 14.40 31.04 -10.08
C ALA A 168 15.28 32.06 -10.83
N ASP A 169 16.20 31.59 -11.67
CA ASP A 169 17.04 32.44 -12.53
C ASP A 169 16.20 33.15 -13.62
N GLU A 170 15.26 32.44 -14.26
CA GLU A 170 14.28 33.03 -15.19
C GLU A 170 13.34 34.01 -14.49
N GLU A 171 12.87 33.73 -13.27
CA GLU A 171 12.01 34.63 -12.50
C GLU A 171 12.78 35.86 -12.00
N ALA A 172 14.04 35.71 -11.57
CA ALA A 172 14.92 36.82 -11.24
C ALA A 172 15.20 37.70 -12.47
N LYS A 173 15.53 37.09 -13.61
CA LYS A 173 15.77 37.78 -14.89
C LYS A 173 14.49 38.44 -15.44
N LYS A 174 13.35 37.78 -15.31
CA LYS A 174 12.02 38.32 -15.68
C LYS A 174 11.56 39.41 -14.73
N LYS A 175 11.84 39.32 -13.43
CA LYS A 175 11.59 40.38 -12.43
C LYS A 175 12.48 41.60 -12.71
N SER A 176 13.75 41.38 -13.05
CA SER A 176 14.66 42.43 -13.51
C SER A 176 14.13 43.10 -14.79
N ALA A 177 13.72 42.32 -15.80
CA ALA A 177 13.20 42.85 -17.06
C ALA A 177 11.82 43.54 -16.93
N LEU A 178 10.86 42.96 -16.19
CA LEU A 178 9.54 43.57 -15.97
C LEU A 178 9.59 44.75 -15.00
N SER A 179 10.56 44.80 -14.07
CA SER A 179 10.82 46.01 -13.29
C SER A 179 11.37 47.15 -14.15
N GLY A 180 11.93 46.85 -15.33
CA GLY A 180 12.30 47.84 -16.34
C GLY A 180 11.20 48.13 -17.37
N MET A 181 10.15 47.30 -17.48
CA MET A 181 9.22 47.36 -18.62
C MET A 181 7.76 46.99 -18.27
N GLY A 182 7.04 47.96 -17.68
CA GLY A 182 5.59 48.15 -17.82
C GLY A 182 4.64 47.06 -17.29
N SER A 183 3.92 47.40 -16.22
CA SER A 183 2.95 46.59 -15.43
C SER A 183 1.86 45.75 -16.14
N ASN A 184 1.75 45.74 -17.48
CA ASN A 184 0.53 45.28 -18.17
C ASN A 184 0.59 43.88 -18.81
N TYR A 185 1.76 43.22 -18.90
CA TYR A 185 1.90 41.89 -19.54
C TYR A 185 1.73 40.70 -18.57
N SER A 186 1.45 40.94 -17.29
CA SER A 186 1.59 39.93 -16.22
C SER A 186 0.54 38.80 -16.25
N SER A 187 -0.69 39.06 -16.72
CA SER A 187 -1.84 38.16 -16.52
C SER A 187 -1.78 36.85 -17.31
N HIS A 188 -1.16 36.83 -18.49
CA HIS A 188 -1.11 35.63 -19.33
C HIS A 188 -0.12 34.57 -18.80
N LEU A 189 1.06 35.02 -18.35
CA LEU A 189 2.10 34.13 -17.81
C LEU A 189 1.73 33.50 -16.46
N GLN A 190 0.89 34.14 -15.64
CA GLN A 190 0.43 33.56 -14.38
C GLN A 190 -0.44 32.30 -14.60
N LYS A 191 -1.25 32.24 -15.67
CA LYS A 191 -2.02 31.04 -16.04
C LYS A 191 -1.13 29.89 -16.53
N ALA A 192 -0.01 30.19 -17.19
CA ALA A 192 0.95 29.18 -17.64
C ALA A 192 1.75 28.59 -16.46
N ASP A 193 2.22 29.44 -15.53
CA ASP A 193 3.05 28.97 -14.42
C ASP A 193 2.26 28.10 -13.41
N GLN A 194 0.96 28.38 -13.27
CA GLN A 194 0.04 27.55 -12.49
C GLN A 194 -0.14 26.11 -13.02
N LYS A 195 0.28 25.83 -14.26
CA LYS A 195 0.36 24.47 -14.84
C LYS A 195 1.75 23.83 -14.73
N ARG A 196 2.82 24.62 -14.52
CA ARG A 196 4.22 24.15 -14.54
C ARG A 196 4.81 23.91 -13.14
N GLY A 197 4.32 24.62 -12.11
CA GLY A 197 4.73 24.43 -10.72
C GLY A 197 3.85 23.44 -9.95
N GLY A 198 4.21 22.15 -9.98
CA GLY A 198 3.56 21.08 -9.21
C GLY A 198 2.13 20.75 -9.65
N LYS A 199 1.88 19.51 -10.09
CA LYS A 199 0.54 19.06 -10.48
C LYS A 199 -0.37 19.08 -9.24
N LYS A 200 -1.12 20.18 -9.05
CA LYS A 200 -2.14 20.29 -8.00
C LYS A 200 -3.08 19.09 -8.10
N GLU A 201 -3.18 18.31 -7.03
CA GLU A 201 -3.97 17.08 -6.99
C GLU A 201 -5.39 17.39 -7.51
N THR A 202 -5.72 16.79 -8.65
CA THR A 202 -6.99 17.06 -9.34
C THR A 202 -8.16 16.59 -8.48
N GLU A 203 -9.35 17.15 -8.67
CA GLU A 203 -10.52 16.72 -7.89
C GLU A 203 -10.83 15.23 -8.09
N ARG A 204 -10.50 14.66 -9.26
CA ARG A 204 -10.57 13.22 -9.54
C ARG A 204 -9.57 12.41 -8.71
N GLU A 205 -8.33 12.88 -8.58
CA GLU A 205 -7.30 12.25 -7.73
C GLU A 205 -7.69 12.35 -6.25
N LYS A 206 -8.11 13.54 -5.78
CA LYS A 206 -8.61 13.76 -4.41
C LYS A 206 -9.80 12.86 -4.09
N LYS A 207 -10.79 12.77 -4.99
CA LYS A 207 -11.95 11.87 -4.83
C LYS A 207 -11.49 10.41 -4.74
N LYS A 208 -10.58 9.96 -5.62
CA LYS A 208 -10.02 8.60 -5.58
C LYS A 208 -9.29 8.33 -4.27
N LYS A 209 -8.49 9.28 -3.77
CA LYS A 209 -7.75 9.20 -2.51
C LYS A 209 -8.68 9.13 -1.29
N ILE A 210 -9.71 9.97 -1.23
CA ILE A 210 -10.71 9.95 -0.15
C ILE A 210 -11.51 8.64 -0.16
N LEU A 211 -11.94 8.16 -1.34
CA LEU A 211 -12.66 6.89 -1.45
C LEU A 211 -11.76 5.69 -1.09
N ALA A 212 -10.49 5.70 -1.50
CA ALA A 212 -9.52 4.68 -1.09
C ALA A 212 -9.29 4.68 0.42
N ALA A 213 -9.17 5.85 1.05
CA ALA A 213 -9.02 5.97 2.50
C ALA A 213 -10.27 5.52 3.29
N ARG A 214 -11.47 5.66 2.71
CA ARG A 214 -12.73 5.14 3.29
C ARG A 214 -12.92 3.64 3.08
N ARG A 215 -12.29 3.05 2.07
CA ARG A 215 -12.40 1.61 1.76
C ARG A 215 -11.50 0.81 2.70
N LYS A 216 -12.07 0.29 3.78
CA LYS A 216 -11.43 -0.74 4.62
C LYS A 216 -11.15 -1.98 3.76
N ALA A 217 -9.92 -2.50 3.80
CA ALA A 217 -9.63 -3.81 3.25
C ALA A 217 -10.33 -4.88 4.11
N LEU A 218 -10.81 -5.94 3.47
CA LEU A 218 -11.73 -6.92 4.05
C LEU A 218 -11.05 -8.28 4.00
N ASN A 219 -10.78 -8.86 5.17
CA ASN A 219 -10.22 -10.20 5.32
C ASN A 219 -11.28 -11.06 6.03
N ILE A 220 -11.76 -12.09 5.34
CA ILE A 220 -12.84 -12.99 5.79
C ILE A 220 -12.44 -14.47 5.78
N ASP A 221 -11.38 -14.83 5.07
CA ASP A 221 -11.02 -16.22 4.72
C ASP A 221 -10.61 -17.07 5.94
N HIS A 222 -10.45 -16.45 7.11
CA HIS A 222 -10.01 -17.08 8.36
C HIS A 222 -10.94 -16.75 9.55
N LEU A 223 -12.18 -16.32 9.30
CA LEU A 223 -13.16 -15.97 10.35
C LEU A 223 -14.14 -17.13 10.62
N SER A 224 -14.54 -17.27 11.87
CA SER A 224 -15.61 -18.19 12.29
C SER A 224 -17.00 -17.64 11.96
N GLU A 225 -18.00 -18.52 11.85
CA GLU A 225 -19.37 -18.18 11.43
C GLU A 225 -19.98 -17.01 12.23
N ASP A 226 -19.81 -16.99 13.56
CA ASP A 226 -20.36 -15.93 14.40
C ASP A 226 -19.68 -14.57 14.16
N LYS A 227 -18.36 -14.57 13.89
CA LYS A 227 -17.63 -13.35 13.51
C LYS A 227 -18.03 -12.86 12.11
N LEU A 228 -18.40 -13.78 11.21
CA LEU A 228 -18.98 -13.42 9.91
C LEU A 228 -20.36 -12.78 10.06
N LYS A 229 -21.23 -13.29 10.95
CA LYS A 229 -22.52 -12.67 11.29
C LYS A 229 -22.35 -11.26 11.86
N GLU A 230 -21.42 -11.07 12.80
CA GLU A 230 -21.06 -9.73 13.31
C GLU A 230 -20.60 -8.79 12.19
N LYS A 231 -19.76 -9.26 11.27
CA LYS A 231 -19.29 -8.46 10.12
C LYS A 231 -20.41 -8.12 9.14
N ILE A 232 -21.34 -9.04 8.87
CA ILE A 232 -22.52 -8.78 8.03
C ILE A 232 -23.37 -7.66 8.65
N ASN A 233 -23.57 -7.68 9.96
CA ASN A 233 -24.28 -6.61 10.68
C ASN A 233 -23.52 -5.27 10.60
N GLU A 234 -22.20 -5.24 10.83
CA GLU A 234 -21.38 -4.02 10.68
C GLU A 234 -21.50 -3.42 9.26
N PHE A 235 -21.50 -4.27 8.22
CA PHE A 235 -21.65 -3.80 6.83
C PHE A 235 -23.07 -3.34 6.50
N SER A 236 -24.09 -3.99 7.06
CA SER A 236 -25.49 -3.57 6.92
C SER A 236 -25.73 -2.18 7.53
N ASP A 237 -25.28 -1.98 8.77
CA ASP A 237 -25.37 -0.68 9.46
C ASP A 237 -24.56 0.40 8.75
N TRP A 238 -23.34 0.08 8.27
CA TRP A 238 -22.52 1.03 7.52
C TRP A 238 -23.14 1.42 6.17
N MET A 239 -23.74 0.46 5.45
CA MET A 239 -24.47 0.73 4.21
C MET A 239 -25.64 1.68 4.49
N ARG A 240 -26.43 1.39 5.53
CA ARG A 240 -27.59 2.20 5.93
C ARG A 240 -27.21 3.62 6.36
N GLN A 241 -26.06 3.80 7.02
CA GLN A 241 -25.51 5.12 7.33
C GLN A 241 -25.10 5.89 6.06
N LEU A 242 -24.44 5.23 5.09
CA LEU A 242 -24.05 5.89 3.84
C LEU A 242 -25.28 6.31 3.00
N GLU A 243 -26.37 5.54 3.06
CA GLU A 243 -27.64 5.89 2.42
C GLU A 243 -28.32 7.10 3.08
N SER A 244 -28.36 7.18 4.42
CA SER A 244 -28.92 8.35 5.11
C SER A 244 -28.08 9.61 4.88
N GLU A 245 -26.75 9.54 4.96
CA GLU A 245 -25.86 10.65 4.62
C GLU A 245 -26.08 11.13 3.17
N LYS A 246 -26.21 10.20 2.22
CA LYS A 246 -26.51 10.51 0.81
C LYS A 246 -27.86 11.21 0.67
N PHE A 247 -28.90 10.76 1.36
CA PHE A 247 -30.22 11.39 1.36
C PHE A 247 -30.15 12.83 1.89
N ASP A 248 -29.52 13.04 3.05
CA ASP A 248 -29.35 14.38 3.64
C ASP A 248 -28.54 15.31 2.73
N HIS A 249 -27.54 14.79 2.01
CA HIS A 249 -26.80 15.57 1.01
C HIS A 249 -27.66 15.92 -0.21
N MET A 250 -28.54 15.01 -0.66
CA MET A 250 -29.47 15.26 -1.77
C MET A 250 -30.52 16.31 -1.42
N GLU A 251 -31.16 16.24 -0.25
CA GLU A 251 -32.16 17.22 0.17
C GLU A 251 -31.53 18.61 0.42
N ARG A 252 -30.36 18.67 1.07
CA ARG A 252 -29.60 19.93 1.20
C ARG A 252 -29.28 20.55 -0.17
N LEU A 253 -28.91 19.74 -1.17
CA LEU A 253 -28.63 20.26 -2.51
C LEU A 253 -29.90 20.78 -3.21
N LYS A 254 -31.07 20.15 -3.00
CA LYS A 254 -32.36 20.67 -3.51
C LYS A 254 -32.70 22.02 -2.89
N LEU A 255 -32.58 22.14 -1.56
CA LEU A 255 -32.82 23.39 -0.84
C LEU A 255 -31.86 24.50 -1.29
N GLN A 256 -30.56 24.21 -1.40
CA GLN A 256 -29.57 25.18 -1.91
C GLN A 256 -29.87 25.66 -3.33
N LYS A 257 -30.35 24.77 -4.22
CA LYS A 257 -30.78 25.15 -5.58
C LYS A 257 -32.00 26.08 -5.55
N TYR A 258 -32.97 25.81 -4.68
CA TYR A 258 -34.13 26.67 -4.49
C TYR A 258 -33.73 28.05 -3.92
N GLU A 259 -32.91 28.08 -2.86
CA GLU A 259 -32.39 29.32 -2.28
C GLU A 259 -31.59 30.15 -3.30
N GLN A 260 -30.75 29.52 -4.13
CA GLN A 260 -30.04 30.20 -5.21
C GLN A 260 -30.99 30.74 -6.28
N GLN A 261 -32.02 29.98 -6.67
CA GLN A 261 -33.03 30.43 -7.61
C GLN A 261 -33.80 31.64 -7.08
N GLU A 262 -34.22 31.62 -5.82
CA GLU A 262 -34.93 32.74 -5.18
C GLU A 262 -34.01 33.95 -4.96
N ARG A 263 -32.73 33.74 -4.60
CA ARG A 263 -31.70 34.81 -4.55
C ARG A 263 -31.50 35.48 -5.91
N CYS A 264 -31.50 34.71 -7.00
CA CYS A 264 -31.32 35.23 -8.37
C CYS A 264 -32.61 35.84 -8.95
N ARG A 265 -33.79 35.46 -8.45
CA ARG A 265 -35.09 36.06 -8.79
C ARG A 265 -35.40 37.32 -7.99
N SER A 266 -34.89 37.42 -6.76
CA SER A 266 -34.99 38.63 -5.95
C SER A 266 -34.26 39.77 -6.67
N PRO A 267 -34.96 40.88 -7.03
CA PRO A 267 -34.27 42.06 -7.53
C PRO A 267 -33.22 42.49 -6.49
N PRO A 268 -32.02 42.93 -6.90
CA PRO A 268 -31.04 43.43 -5.95
C PRO A 268 -31.72 44.52 -5.11
N GLN A 269 -31.82 44.27 -3.79
CA GLN A 269 -32.45 45.21 -2.88
C GLN A 269 -31.82 46.57 -3.15
N LYS A 270 -32.64 47.53 -3.56
CA LYS A 270 -32.18 48.90 -3.77
C LYS A 270 -31.77 49.39 -2.39
N VAL A 271 -30.47 49.28 -2.08
CA VAL A 271 -29.85 49.98 -0.97
C VAL A 271 -30.31 51.43 -1.09
N ASP A 272 -31.09 51.89 -0.11
CA ASP A 272 -31.82 53.14 -0.22
C ASP A 272 -30.83 54.25 -0.54
N ARG A 273 -30.90 54.74 -1.78
CA ARG A 273 -30.07 55.86 -2.20
C ARG A 273 -30.50 57.04 -1.35
N LEU A 274 -29.62 57.39 -0.41
CA LEU A 274 -29.77 58.47 0.57
C LEU A 274 -30.68 59.58 0.04
N ASN A 275 -31.82 59.72 0.69
CA ASN A 275 -32.92 60.62 0.31
C ASN A 275 -32.36 61.96 -0.21
N PRO A 276 -32.64 62.37 -1.46
CA PRO A 276 -31.96 63.50 -2.10
C PRO A 276 -32.12 64.83 -1.34
N ARG A 277 -33.08 64.96 -0.43
CA ARG A 277 -33.17 66.08 0.52
C ARG A 277 -31.95 66.21 1.44
N VAL A 278 -31.30 65.11 1.83
CA VAL A 278 -30.13 65.13 2.73
C VAL A 278 -28.89 65.63 2.00
N LEU A 279 -28.70 65.21 0.74
CA LEU A 279 -27.59 65.67 -0.11
C LEU A 279 -27.72 67.15 -0.49
N ALA A 280 -28.93 67.62 -0.78
CA ALA A 280 -29.18 69.04 -1.08
C ALA A 280 -28.83 69.98 0.09
N ASN A 281 -29.07 69.54 1.34
CA ASN A 281 -28.70 70.33 2.51
C ASN A 281 -27.17 70.38 2.73
N GLN A 282 -26.44 69.30 2.44
CA GLN A 282 -24.97 69.29 2.54
C GLN A 282 -24.28 70.14 1.46
N THR A 283 -24.82 70.19 0.23
CA THR A 283 -24.30 71.09 -0.81
C THR A 283 -24.63 72.57 -0.53
N ALA A 284 -25.82 72.87 0.03
CA ALA A 284 -26.17 74.23 0.44
C ALA A 284 -25.22 74.78 1.54
N ILE A 285 -25.01 74.02 2.61
CA ILE A 285 -24.14 74.43 3.74
C ILE A 285 -22.68 74.63 3.30
N THR A 286 -22.17 73.80 2.38
CA THR A 286 -20.80 73.93 1.86
C THR A 286 -20.63 75.09 0.87
N MET A 287 -21.66 75.46 0.11
CA MET A 287 -21.62 76.67 -0.71
C MET A 287 -21.70 77.95 0.12
N ASP A 288 -22.55 78.00 1.15
CA ASP A 288 -22.74 79.22 1.94
C ASP A 288 -21.50 79.54 2.81
N THR A 289 -20.88 78.52 3.42
CA THR A 289 -19.59 78.68 4.12
C THR A 289 -18.45 79.11 3.20
N ARG A 290 -18.46 78.70 1.92
CA ARG A 290 -17.49 79.17 0.91
C ARG A 290 -17.74 80.62 0.53
N ARG A 291 -19.00 81.05 0.45
CA ARG A 291 -19.42 82.42 0.17
C ARG A 291 -19.09 83.36 1.34
N MET A 292 -19.36 82.96 2.58
CA MET A 292 -18.92 83.70 3.78
C MET A 292 -17.40 83.87 3.84
N LYS A 293 -16.62 82.83 3.53
CA LYS A 293 -15.15 82.92 3.47
C LYS A 293 -14.66 83.90 2.40
N GLN A 294 -15.30 83.96 1.24
CA GLN A 294 -15.00 84.97 0.20
C GLN A 294 -15.37 86.39 0.63
N ILE A 295 -16.54 86.59 1.25
CA ILE A 295 -16.98 87.92 1.73
C ILE A 295 -16.07 88.44 2.86
N THR A 296 -15.63 87.57 3.77
CA THR A 296 -14.70 87.92 4.84
C THR A 296 -13.29 88.20 4.35
N LEU A 297 -12.81 87.46 3.34
CA LEU A 297 -11.55 87.80 2.62
C LEU A 297 -11.65 89.15 1.91
N TRP A 298 -12.74 89.43 1.21
CA TRP A 298 -12.92 90.67 0.46
C TRP A 298 -12.97 91.90 1.38
N ARG A 299 -13.68 91.80 2.51
CA ARG A 299 -13.69 92.84 3.57
C ARG A 299 -12.33 93.03 4.24
N ARG A 300 -11.46 92.02 4.26
CA ARG A 300 -10.08 92.11 4.79
C ARG A 300 -9.08 92.75 3.84
N LEU A 301 -9.45 92.97 2.57
CA LEU A 301 -8.63 93.68 1.57
C LEU A 301 -9.08 95.15 1.34
N HIS A 302 -10.18 95.59 1.98
CA HIS A 302 -10.80 96.91 1.78
C HIS A 302 -11.02 97.68 3.10
N LEU A 303 -10.26 97.32 4.15
CA LEU A 303 -9.95 98.14 5.33
C LEU A 303 -8.43 98.22 5.47
#